data_AF-A0A1P9WS68-F1
#
_entry.id   AF-A0A1P9WS68-F1
#
_cell.length_a   1.000
_cell.length_b   1.000
_cell.length_c   1.000
_cell.angle_alpha   90.00
_cell.angle_beta   90.00
_cell.angle_gamma   90.00
#
_symmetry.space_group_name_H-M   'P 1'
#
loop_
_entity.id
_entity.type
_entity.pdbx_description
1 polymer ?
#
loop_
_entity_poly.entity_id
_entity_poly.type
_entity_poly.pdbx_seq_one_letter_code
_entity_poly.pdbx_strand_id
1 'polypeptide(L)'
;MTSTRTVLRTGQVAASIRPNQSGTTGNGKLGKELVQAAWTGNELAVKALLTQGADVFYQDSDGFRAIDRARDNGHRTIVTLLLEAEKAKK
;
A
#
# COMPACT_ATOMS: atom_id res chain seq x y z
N MET A 1 8.60 -20.87 -39.15
CA MET A 1 10.02 -20.72 -38.78
C MET A 1 10.29 -19.21 -38.84
N THR A 2 10.40 -18.43 -37.77
CA THR A 2 10.95 -18.65 -36.43
C THR A 2 10.27 -17.70 -35.45
N SER A 3 10.09 -18.18 -34.22
CA SER A 3 9.69 -17.46 -33.01
C SER A 3 10.29 -16.07 -32.86
N THR A 4 9.50 -15.10 -32.39
CA THR A 4 9.85 -14.31 -31.19
C THR A 4 8.58 -13.80 -30.51
N ARG A 5 8.10 -14.59 -29.54
CA ARG A 5 7.21 -14.18 -28.46
C ARG A 5 7.94 -13.13 -27.62
N THR A 6 7.74 -11.85 -27.92
CA THR A 6 8.30 -10.76 -27.11
C THR A 6 7.35 -10.44 -25.97
N VAL A 7 7.67 -11.02 -24.82
CA VAL A 7 7.15 -10.68 -23.50
C VAL A 7 7.57 -9.24 -23.15
N LEU A 8 6.64 -8.29 -23.29
CA LEU A 8 6.68 -7.03 -22.56
C LEU A 8 5.72 -7.24 -21.38
N ARG A 9 6.25 -7.78 -20.28
CA ARG A 9 6.87 -7.02 -19.19
C ARG A 9 5.83 -6.15 -18.47
N THR A 10 5.22 -6.78 -17.47
CA THR A 10 4.93 -6.24 -16.13
C THR A 10 4.58 -4.76 -16.06
N GLY A 11 3.32 -4.46 -15.73
CA GLY A 11 2.98 -3.16 -15.17
C GLY A 11 1.59 -2.64 -15.53
N GLN A 12 0.54 -3.43 -15.31
CA GLN A 12 -0.75 -2.82 -15.00
C GLN A 12 -0.60 -2.01 -13.71
N VAL A 13 -0.29 -0.72 -13.82
CA VAL A 13 -0.64 0.29 -12.80
C VAL A 13 -1.04 1.57 -13.52
N ALA A 14 -2.08 1.49 -14.34
CA ALA A 14 -2.89 2.66 -14.64
C ALA A 14 -3.69 2.99 -13.37
N ALA A 15 -3.03 3.61 -12.39
CA ALA A 15 -3.72 4.28 -11.30
C ALA A 15 -4.27 5.59 -11.88
N SER A 16 -5.57 5.56 -12.17
CA SER A 16 -6.37 6.68 -12.60
C SER A 16 -6.09 7.91 -11.75
N ILE A 17 -5.65 8.97 -12.41
CA ILE A 17 -5.52 10.32 -11.86
C ILE A 17 -6.87 10.75 -11.25
N ARG A 18 -6.90 10.90 -9.93
CA ARG A 18 -7.85 11.75 -9.19
C ARG A 18 -7.12 12.36 -7.98
N PRO A 19 -6.43 13.51 -8.12
CA PRO A 19 -5.87 14.19 -6.97
C PRO A 19 -6.97 15.05 -6.36
N ASN A 20 -7.69 14.48 -5.43
CA ASN A 20 -8.43 15.23 -4.43
C ASN A 20 -8.73 14.24 -3.33
N GLN A 21 -8.04 14.33 -2.21
CA GLN A 21 -8.62 14.49 -0.88
C GLN A 21 -7.46 14.47 0.13
N SER A 22 -7.33 15.49 0.96
CA SER A 22 -7.53 15.27 2.39
C SER A 22 -7.41 16.59 3.15
N GLY A 23 -8.57 17.22 3.31
CA GLY A 23 -8.88 17.90 4.55
C GLY A 23 -8.85 16.88 5.68
N THR A 24 -8.25 17.30 6.78
CA THR A 24 -8.13 16.62 8.06
C THR A 24 -9.48 16.08 8.55
N THR A 25 -9.65 14.76 8.61
CA THR A 25 -10.70 14.13 9.42
C THR A 25 -10.13 12.87 10.07
N GLY A 26 -10.35 12.71 11.38
CA GLY A 26 -9.55 11.89 12.31
C GLY A 26 -9.32 10.42 11.95
N ASN A 27 -10.07 9.84 11.01
CA ASN A 27 -9.90 8.44 10.58
C ASN A 27 -8.86 8.27 9.46
N GLY A 28 -8.62 9.29 8.63
CA GLY A 28 -7.61 9.25 7.57
C GLY A 28 -6.16 9.30 8.11
N LYS A 29 -5.98 9.73 9.37
CA LYS A 29 -4.65 9.86 10.00
C LYS A 29 -3.98 8.49 10.18
N LEU A 30 -4.70 7.48 10.67
CA LEU A 30 -4.16 6.13 10.88
C LEU A 30 -3.78 5.46 9.55
N GLY A 31 -4.59 5.65 8.51
CA GLY A 31 -4.29 5.16 7.17
C GLY A 31 -3.03 5.83 6.58
N LYS A 32 -2.91 7.16 6.73
CA LYS A 32 -1.73 7.89 6.30
C LYS A 32 -0.47 7.47 7.07
N GLU A 33 -0.58 7.31 8.39
CA GLU A 33 0.51 6.79 9.23
C GLU A 33 0.92 5.38 8.82
N LEU A 34 -0.03 4.53 8.41
CA LEU A 34 0.25 3.18 7.93
C LEU A 34 1.02 3.21 6.60
N VAL A 35 0.64 4.12 5.68
CA VAL A 35 1.38 4.35 4.44
C VAL A 35 2.81 4.83 4.73
N GLN A 36 2.98 5.76 5.67
CA GLN A 36 4.30 6.27 6.05
C GLN A 36 5.16 5.22 6.76
N ALA A 37 4.56 4.39 7.63
CA ALA A 37 5.25 3.27 8.29
C ALA A 37 5.70 2.21 7.27
N ALA A 38 4.85 1.93 6.27
CA ALA A 38 5.17 1.03 5.17
C ALA A 38 6.26 1.59 4.25
N TRP A 39 6.29 2.91 4.02
CA TRP A 39 7.35 3.58 3.26
C TRP A 39 8.68 3.59 4.01
N THR A 40 8.67 3.80 5.32
CA THR A 40 9.90 3.80 6.13
C THR A 40 10.45 2.41 6.46
N GLY A 41 9.70 1.34 6.15
CA GLY A 41 10.10 -0.02 6.51
C GLY A 41 9.89 -0.33 8.00
N ASN A 42 9.09 0.46 8.72
CA ASN A 42 8.90 0.30 10.16
C ASN A 42 7.82 -0.74 10.48
N GLU A 43 8.24 -1.99 10.59
CA GLU A 43 7.36 -3.13 10.92
C GLU A 43 6.62 -2.97 12.25
N LEU A 44 7.27 -2.39 13.26
CA LEU A 44 6.66 -2.17 14.58
C LEU A 44 5.52 -1.15 14.49
N ALA A 45 5.75 -0.05 13.78
CA ALA A 45 4.72 0.96 13.54
C ALA A 45 3.55 0.37 12.74
N VAL A 46 3.82 -0.44 11.70
CA VAL A 46 2.77 -1.12 10.93
C VAL A 46 1.92 -2.01 11.83
N LYS A 47 2.53 -2.85 12.66
CA LYS A 47 1.79 -3.72 13.60
C LYS A 47 0.95 -2.90 14.58
N ALA A 48 1.52 -1.86 15.19
CA ALA A 48 0.81 -1.00 16.12
C ALA A 48 -0.41 -0.32 15.48
N LEU A 49 -0.26 0.17 14.24
CA LEU A 49 -1.34 0.81 13.48
C LEU A 49 -2.43 -0.19 13.09
N LEU A 50 -2.05 -1.41 12.69
CA LEU A 50 -3.01 -2.50 12.45
C LEU A 50 -3.82 -2.83 13.71
N THR A 51 -3.16 -2.87 14.88
CA THR A 51 -3.84 -3.07 16.18
C THR A 51 -4.77 -1.90 16.54
N GLN A 52 -4.42 -0.66 16.19
CA GLN A 52 -5.29 0.50 16.35
C GLN A 52 -6.48 0.51 15.38
N GLY A 53 -6.59 -0.47 14.49
CA GLY A 53 -7.66 -0.55 13.52
C GLY A 53 -7.42 0.30 12.28
N ALA A 54 -6.17 0.65 11.97
CA ALA A 54 -5.82 1.37 10.75
C ALA A 54 -6.41 0.68 9.52
N ASP A 55 -6.88 1.50 8.59
CA ASP A 55 -7.42 1.01 7.34
C ASP A 55 -6.27 0.63 6.39
N VAL A 56 -6.11 -0.68 6.16
CA VAL A 56 -5.16 -1.25 5.19
C VAL A 56 -5.56 -0.93 3.74
N PHE A 57 -6.82 -0.56 3.50
CA PHE A 57 -7.31 -0.10 2.21
C PHE A 57 -7.16 1.41 2.02
N TYR A 58 -6.64 2.13 3.01
CA TYR A 58 -6.38 3.55 2.87
C TYR A 58 -5.41 3.83 1.72
N GLN A 59 -5.80 4.80 0.90
CA GLN A 59 -5.01 5.35 -0.18
C GLN A 59 -4.54 6.74 0.24
N ASP A 60 -3.24 6.98 0.08
CA ASP A 60 -2.67 8.30 0.26
C ASP A 60 -3.17 9.28 -0.81
N SER A 61 -2.82 10.55 -0.68
CA SER A 61 -3.07 11.63 -1.65
C SER A 61 -2.64 11.30 -3.09
N ASP A 62 -1.66 10.43 -3.25
CA ASP A 62 -1.18 9.92 -4.54
C ASP A 62 -1.99 8.70 -5.07
N GLY A 63 -3.01 8.24 -4.33
CA GLY A 63 -3.80 7.04 -4.66
C GLY A 63 -3.10 5.72 -4.31
N PHE A 64 -1.90 5.76 -3.73
CA PHE A 64 -1.15 4.56 -3.36
C PHE A 64 -1.53 4.06 -1.97
N ARG A 65 -1.63 2.74 -1.85
CA ARG A 65 -1.87 2.07 -0.57
C ARG A 65 -0.57 1.84 0.17
N ALA A 66 -0.66 1.53 1.47
CA ALA A 66 0.50 1.16 2.27
C ALA A 66 1.29 -0.01 1.66
N ILE A 67 0.58 -0.99 1.08
CA ILE A 67 1.20 -2.12 0.40
C ILE A 67 1.99 -1.70 -0.84
N ASP A 68 1.52 -0.71 -1.60
CA ASP A 68 2.19 -0.25 -2.82
C ASP A 68 3.52 0.42 -2.47
N ARG A 69 3.54 1.27 -1.42
CA ARG A 69 4.78 1.88 -0.90
C ARG A 69 5.76 0.84 -0.34
N ALA A 70 5.27 -0.14 0.42
CA ALA A 70 6.12 -1.22 0.91
C ALA A 70 6.70 -2.07 -0.23
N ARG A 71 5.94 -2.30 -1.31
CA ARG A 71 6.42 -3.02 -2.49
C ARG A 71 7.48 -2.23 -3.25
N ASP A 72 7.29 -0.92 -3.42
CA ASP A 72 8.22 -0.03 -4.13
C ASP A 72 9.60 0.01 -3.43
N ASN A 73 9.60 0.09 -2.09
CA ASN A 73 10.83 0.02 -1.29
C ASN A 73 11.37 -1.40 -1.06
N GLY A 74 10.67 -2.44 -1.55
CA GLY A 74 11.11 -3.83 -1.39
C GLY A 74 10.95 -4.41 0.03
N HIS A 75 10.14 -3.80 0.89
CA HIS A 75 9.86 -4.26 2.25
C HIS A 75 8.91 -5.46 2.27
N ARG A 76 9.39 -6.61 1.79
CA ARG A 76 8.61 -7.85 1.65
C ARG A 76 7.90 -8.27 2.93
N THR A 77 8.53 -8.12 4.09
CA THR A 77 7.93 -8.49 5.39
C THR A 77 6.67 -7.67 5.67
N ILE A 78 6.71 -6.37 5.40
CA ILE A 78 5.56 -5.47 5.58
C ILE A 78 4.45 -5.78 4.58
N VAL A 79 4.82 -6.09 3.33
CA VAL A 79 3.86 -6.51 2.30
C VAL A 79 3.10 -7.76 2.75
N THR A 80 3.80 -8.75 3.29
CA THR A 80 3.16 -9.96 3.83
C THR A 80 2.23 -9.64 4.99
N LEU A 81 2.67 -8.83 5.96
CA LEU A 81 1.85 -8.43 7.12
C LEU A 81 0.58 -7.68 6.70
N LEU A 82 0.68 -6.76 5.74
CA LEU A 82 -0.47 -6.02 5.22
C LEU A 82 -1.44 -6.93 4.45
N LEU A 83 -0.93 -7.87 3.64
CA LEU A 83 -1.76 -8.86 2.94
C LEU A 83 -2.50 -9.80 3.89
N GLU A 84 -1.84 -10.23 4.97
CA GLU A 84 -2.48 -11.03 6.01
C GLU A 84 -3.57 -10.24 6.72
N ALA A 85 -3.32 -8.97 7.04
CA ALA A 85 -4.31 -8.08 7.62
C ALA A 85 -5.50 -7.78 6.69
N GLU A 86 -5.27 -7.63 5.38
CA GLU A 86 -6.34 -7.50 4.38
C GLU A 86 -7.23 -8.75 4.34
N LYS A 87 -6.63 -9.95 4.36
CA LYS A 87 -7.38 -11.21 4.38
C LYS A 87 -8.16 -11.40 5.67
N ALA A 88 -7.60 -10.99 6.81
CA ALA A 88 -8.25 -11.09 8.11
C ALA A 88 -9.46 -10.15 8.28
N LYS A 89 -9.54 -9.08 7.46
CA LYS A 89 -10.68 -8.15 7.44
C LYS A 89 -11.77 -8.52 6.42
N LYS A 90 -11.64 -9.64 5.70
CA LYS A 90 -12.61 -10.14 4.73
C LYS A 90 -13.58 -11.14 5.36
#